data_AF-A0A6P0JXC2-F1
#
_entry.id   AF-A0A6P0JXC2-F1
#
_cell.length_a   1.000
_cell.length_b   1.000
_cell.length_c   1.000
_cell.angle_alpha   90.00
_cell.angle_beta   90.00
_cell.angle_gamma   90.00
#
_symmetry.space_group_name_H-M   'P 1'
#
loop_
_entity.id
_entity.type
_entity.pdbx_description
1 polymer ?
#
loop_
_entity_poly.entity_id
_entity_poly.type
_entity_poly.pdbx_seq_one_letter_code
_entity_poly.pdbx_strand_id
1 'polypeptide(L)'
;MSSSNLANINLQGANLRASHITWTTLRGADLSFAKLYRAKLCWSNLTGAKLVEAVLLDANLNEANFRNADMRGAIMPDAGTGEPTFKTEE
;
A
#
# COMPACT_ATOMS: atom_id res chain seq x y z
N MET A 1 -5.84 -13.23 2.55
CA MET A 1 -6.01 -13.52 1.11
C MET A 1 -4.63 -13.68 0.47
N SER A 2 -3.78 -14.57 0.98
CA SER A 2 -2.46 -14.78 0.40
C SER A 2 -2.58 -15.58 -0.91
N SER A 3 -1.73 -15.28 -1.90
CA SER A 3 -1.63 -16.02 -3.17
C SER A 3 -2.92 -16.08 -4.01
N SER A 4 -3.74 -15.03 -3.96
CA SER A 4 -4.98 -14.94 -4.76
C SER A 4 -4.80 -14.07 -6.00
N ASN A 5 -5.60 -14.32 -7.04
CA ASN A 5 -5.72 -13.44 -8.19
C ASN A 5 -6.94 -12.54 -8.02
N LEU A 6 -6.70 -11.26 -7.77
CA LEU A 6 -7.68 -10.20 -7.56
C LEU A 6 -7.48 -9.07 -8.57
N ALA A 7 -7.02 -9.38 -9.78
CA ALA A 7 -6.82 -8.38 -10.82
C ALA A 7 -8.15 -7.66 -11.14
N ASN A 8 -8.08 -6.32 -11.28
CA ASN A 8 -9.22 -5.43 -11.57
C ASN A 8 -10.38 -5.49 -10.56
N ILE A 9 -10.18 -6.04 -9.37
CA ILE A 9 -11.22 -6.04 -8.33
C ILE A 9 -11.51 -4.61 -7.87
N ASN A 10 -12.77 -4.35 -7.49
CA ASN A 10 -13.13 -3.13 -6.79
C ASN A 10 -13.09 -3.36 -5.26
N LEU A 11 -12.14 -2.72 -4.60
CA LEU A 11 -11.95 -2.67 -3.15
C LEU A 11 -11.94 -1.21 -2.66
N GLN A 12 -12.63 -0.31 -3.37
CA GLN A 12 -12.74 1.08 -3.00
C GLN A 12 -13.31 1.21 -1.57
N GLY A 13 -12.62 1.95 -0.71
CA GLY A 13 -13.02 2.15 0.69
C GLY A 13 -12.92 0.90 1.58
N ALA A 14 -12.39 -0.22 1.08
CA ALA A 14 -12.32 -1.46 1.83
C ALA A 14 -11.48 -1.31 3.11
N ASN A 15 -11.95 -1.93 4.19
CA ASN A 15 -11.17 -2.04 5.42
C ASN A 15 -10.30 -3.29 5.37
N LEU A 16 -9.01 -3.10 5.04
CA LEU A 16 -8.00 -4.14 4.90
C LEU A 16 -6.90 -4.00 5.97
N ARG A 17 -7.23 -3.37 7.11
CA ARG A 17 -6.31 -3.16 8.22
C ARG A 17 -5.71 -4.49 8.68
N ALA A 18 -4.39 -4.53 8.84
CA ALA A 18 -3.62 -5.71 9.27
C ALA A 18 -3.82 -6.98 8.41
N SER A 19 -4.38 -6.86 7.20
CA SER A 19 -4.67 -8.01 6.34
C SER A 19 -3.41 -8.64 5.77
N HIS A 20 -3.42 -9.97 5.61
CA HIS A 20 -2.37 -10.69 4.88
C HIS A 20 -2.74 -10.82 3.41
N ILE A 21 -2.14 -9.97 2.59
CA ILE A 21 -2.34 -9.88 1.14
C ILE A 21 -0.99 -10.10 0.47
N THR A 22 -0.21 -11.06 0.95
CA THR A 22 1.12 -11.36 0.41
C THR A 22 1.01 -12.22 -0.85
N TRP A 23 1.95 -12.07 -1.79
CA TRP A 23 1.98 -12.84 -3.05
C TRP A 23 0.70 -12.71 -3.90
N THR A 24 -0.06 -11.63 -3.73
CA THR A 24 -1.37 -11.47 -4.36
C THR A 24 -1.26 -10.63 -5.64
N THR A 25 -2.02 -10.99 -6.67
CA THR A 25 -2.13 -10.17 -7.88
C THR A 25 -3.28 -9.19 -7.72
N LEU A 26 -2.97 -7.90 -7.63
CA LEU A 26 -3.88 -6.76 -7.55
C LEU A 26 -3.73 -5.83 -8.77
N ARG A 27 -3.29 -6.38 -9.91
CA ARG A 27 -3.07 -5.60 -11.13
C ARG A 27 -4.35 -4.89 -11.55
N GLY A 28 -4.29 -3.57 -11.70
CA GLY A 28 -5.46 -2.76 -12.07
C GLY A 28 -6.59 -2.71 -11.01
N ALA A 29 -6.37 -3.23 -9.80
CA ALA A 29 -7.37 -3.19 -8.74
C ALA A 29 -7.66 -1.75 -8.30
N ASP A 30 -8.90 -1.48 -7.93
CA ASP A 30 -9.31 -0.21 -7.33
C ASP A 30 -9.26 -0.32 -5.80
N LEU A 31 -8.26 0.29 -5.19
CA LEU A 31 -8.04 0.40 -3.74
C LEU A 31 -8.17 1.86 -3.29
N SER A 32 -8.84 2.71 -4.07
CA SER A 32 -9.05 4.11 -3.69
C SER A 32 -9.76 4.20 -2.34
N PHE A 33 -9.30 5.08 -1.45
CA PHE A 33 -9.81 5.25 -0.08
C PHE A 33 -9.70 4.00 0.82
N ALA A 34 -8.98 2.95 0.40
CA ALA A 34 -8.84 1.73 1.20
C ALA A 34 -8.00 1.96 2.47
N LYS A 35 -8.37 1.28 3.55
CA LYS A 35 -7.63 1.31 4.83
C LYS A 35 -6.69 0.11 4.89
N LEU A 36 -5.43 0.30 4.56
CA LEU A 36 -4.37 -0.71 4.50
C LEU A 36 -3.38 -0.60 5.68
N TYR A 37 -3.76 0.09 6.76
CA TYR A 37 -2.90 0.25 7.95
C TYR A 37 -2.38 -1.11 8.44
N ARG A 38 -1.05 -1.26 8.61
CA ARG A 38 -0.37 -2.52 8.99
C ARG A 38 -0.61 -3.72 8.06
N ALA A 39 -1.14 -3.53 6.85
CA ALA A 39 -1.35 -4.62 5.91
C ALA A 39 -0.01 -5.22 5.46
N LYS A 40 0.02 -6.54 5.23
CA LYS A 40 1.18 -7.22 4.63
C LYS A 40 0.92 -7.40 3.15
N LEU A 41 1.54 -6.55 2.34
CA LEU A 41 1.45 -6.52 0.88
C LEU A 41 2.75 -7.02 0.21
N CYS A 42 3.70 -7.55 0.98
CA CYS A 42 4.98 -7.96 0.44
C CYS A 42 4.84 -8.99 -0.70
N TRP A 43 5.69 -8.86 -1.71
CA TRP A 43 5.69 -9.68 -2.93
C TRP A 43 4.41 -9.59 -3.78
N SER A 44 3.58 -8.57 -3.59
CA SER A 44 2.32 -8.42 -4.34
C SER A 44 2.49 -7.59 -5.59
N ASN A 45 1.68 -7.90 -6.60
CA ASN A 45 1.67 -7.14 -7.85
C ASN A 45 0.51 -6.15 -7.87
N LEU A 46 0.80 -4.88 -7.64
CA LEU A 46 -0.12 -3.74 -7.71
C LEU A 46 0.09 -2.91 -8.99
N THR A 47 0.62 -3.51 -10.05
CA THR A 47 0.85 -2.80 -11.33
C THR A 47 -0.46 -2.18 -11.82
N GLY A 48 -0.46 -0.87 -12.07
CA GLY A 48 -1.65 -0.16 -12.54
C GLY A 48 -2.80 -0.06 -11.54
N ALA A 49 -2.61 -0.45 -10.27
CA ALA A 49 -3.65 -0.32 -9.25
C ALA A 49 -3.95 1.15 -8.92
N LYS A 50 -5.17 1.44 -8.50
CA LYS A 50 -5.57 2.76 -8.00
C LYS A 50 -5.51 2.74 -6.47
N LEU A 51 -4.68 3.58 -5.89
CA LEU A 51 -4.47 3.75 -4.45
C LEU A 51 -4.79 5.18 -4.02
N VAL A 52 -5.62 5.89 -4.79
CA VAL A 52 -5.95 7.30 -4.54
C VAL A 52 -6.53 7.45 -3.14
N GLU A 53 -5.92 8.29 -2.31
CA GLU A 53 -6.28 8.48 -0.89
C GLU A 53 -6.30 7.20 -0.03
N ALA A 54 -5.59 6.15 -0.43
CA ALA A 54 -5.44 4.95 0.38
C ALA A 54 -4.50 5.19 1.57
N VAL A 55 -4.76 4.53 2.70
CA VAL A 55 -3.93 4.67 3.93
C VAL A 55 -3.10 3.41 4.14
N LEU A 56 -1.80 3.48 3.85
CA LEU A 56 -0.82 2.38 3.94
C LEU A 56 0.16 2.54 5.12
N LEU A 57 -0.14 3.37 6.11
CA LEU A 57 0.67 3.54 7.32
C LEU A 57 1.02 2.19 7.98
N ASP A 58 2.29 2.00 8.34
CA ASP A 58 2.86 0.73 8.85
C ASP A 58 2.69 -0.51 7.94
N ALA A 59 2.25 -0.36 6.68
CA ALA A 59 2.10 -1.50 5.78
C ALA A 59 3.47 -2.06 5.35
N ASN A 60 3.60 -3.38 5.31
CA ASN A 60 4.79 -4.02 4.75
C ASN A 60 4.64 -4.12 3.23
N LEU A 61 5.39 -3.26 2.53
CA LEU A 61 5.41 -3.17 1.07
C LEU A 61 6.68 -3.78 0.44
N ASN A 62 7.46 -4.57 1.20
CA ASN A 62 8.72 -5.12 0.71
C ASN A 62 8.50 -5.98 -0.56
N GLU A 63 9.28 -5.74 -1.62
CA GLU A 63 9.14 -6.42 -2.94
C GLU A 63 7.76 -6.28 -3.60
N ALA A 64 6.92 -5.33 -3.17
CA ALA A 64 5.64 -5.07 -3.82
C ALA A 64 5.85 -4.21 -5.08
N ASN A 65 5.19 -4.58 -6.18
CA ASN A 65 5.31 -3.89 -7.46
C ASN A 65 4.19 -2.86 -7.64
N PHE A 66 4.54 -1.58 -7.65
CA PHE A 66 3.62 -0.44 -7.85
C PHE A 66 3.77 0.23 -9.22
N ARG A 67 4.35 -0.44 -10.23
CA ARG A 67 4.56 0.16 -11.55
C ARG A 67 3.24 0.70 -12.11
N ASN A 68 3.23 1.95 -12.54
CA ASN A 68 2.04 2.65 -13.07
C ASN A 68 0.84 2.73 -12.08
N ALA A 69 1.03 2.48 -10.79
CA ALA A 69 -0.04 2.65 -9.81
C ALA A 69 -0.35 4.14 -9.60
N ASP A 70 -1.64 4.47 -9.46
CA ASP A 70 -2.08 5.82 -9.13
C ASP A 70 -2.12 5.99 -7.60
N MET A 71 -1.13 6.67 -7.03
CA MET A 71 -0.98 6.87 -5.59
C MET A 71 -1.26 8.32 -5.14
N ARG A 72 -2.03 9.09 -5.93
CA ARG A 72 -2.36 10.48 -5.59
C ARG A 72 -3.07 10.56 -4.23
N GLY A 73 -2.52 11.33 -3.30
CA GLY A 73 -3.06 11.47 -1.95
C GLY A 73 -2.94 10.22 -1.07
N ALA A 74 -2.28 9.15 -1.54
CA ALA A 74 -2.05 7.97 -0.72
C ALA A 74 -1.10 8.31 0.43
N ILE A 75 -1.44 7.83 1.64
CA ILE A 75 -0.56 7.94 2.80
C ILE A 75 0.31 6.68 2.84
N MET A 76 1.56 6.82 2.41
CA MET A 76 2.51 5.71 2.39
C MET A 76 2.96 5.33 3.82
N PRO A 77 3.42 4.08 4.06
CA PRO A 77 4.13 3.79 5.30
C PRO A 77 5.28 4.78 5.41
N ASP A 78 5.53 5.29 6.63
CA ASP A 78 6.65 6.18 6.89
C ASP A 78 7.88 5.64 6.16
N ALA A 79 8.35 6.39 5.16
CA ALA A 79 9.38 5.94 4.26
C ALA A 79 10.74 6.07 4.94
N GLY A 80 10.85 5.66 6.21
CA GLY A 80 12.00 5.96 7.05
C GLY A 80 12.53 7.35 6.76
N THR A 81 11.65 8.37 6.65
CA THR A 81 12.15 9.73 6.64
C THR A 81 12.69 9.89 8.04
N GLY A 82 14.01 9.68 8.17
CA GLY A 82 14.74 10.02 9.36
C GLY A 82 14.16 11.35 9.81
N GLU A 83 13.71 11.37 11.06
CA GLU A 83 13.36 12.60 11.73
C GLU A 83 14.34 13.67 11.24
N PRO A 84 13.89 14.90 10.91
CA PRO A 84 14.84 15.98 10.89
C PRO A 84 15.43 16.00 12.31
N THR A 85 16.60 15.38 12.49
CA THR A 85 17.46 15.62 13.63
C THR A 85 17.83 17.07 13.49
N PHE A 86 16.99 17.95 14.04
CA PHE A 86 17.41 19.26 14.46
C PHE A 86 18.49 18.98 15.50
N LYS A 87 19.74 18.86 15.05
CA LYS A 87 20.89 19.05 15.92
C LYS A 87 20.77 20.50 16.36
N THR A 88 20.17 20.72 17.53
CA THR A 88 20.47 21.90 18.32
C THR A 88 21.97 21.87 18.55
N GLU A 89 22.67 22.76 17.86
CA GLU A 89 24.03 23.15 18.18
C GLU A 89 24.00 23.74 19.60
N GLU A 90 24.75 23.13 20.52
CA GLU A 90 25.23 23.72 21.77
C GLU A 90 26.76 23.71 21.75
#